data_AF-A0A9P8EZJ5-F1
#
_entry.id   AF-A0A9P8EZJ5-F1
#
_cell.length_a   1.000
_cell.length_b   1.000
_cell.length_c   1.000
_cell.angle_alpha   90.00
_cell.angle_beta   90.00
_cell.angle_gamma   90.00
#
_symmetry.space_group_name_H-M   'P 1'
#
loop_
_entity.id
_entity.type
_entity.pdbx_description
1 polymer ?
#
loop_
_entity_poly.entity_id
_entity_poly.type
_entity_poly.pdbx_seq_one_letter_code
_entity_poly.pdbx_strand_id
1 'polypeptide(L)'
;LKLPELSEFVHRIDFADKEKERYMALFQEAQGTLSSYRKVEGQKAVETYRYLLEILLRLRQVCNHWQMCSERVTNLMEQIQKQKVVELTPENLKALQDMLSLSIQSQEECAICLDDLHTPVITPCAHVFGRECIERVIETQKKCPMCRAELKDNSVLIQPANDFGDEAKDESIDFDASSTKLEALIDILKASKGTGNKTVVFSQWTKFLDIVQARLDREGFKYCRLDGTMSARLRDQAL
;
A
#
# COMPACT_ATOMS: atom_id res chain seq x y z
N LEU A 1 -28.13 8.36 28.72
CA LEU A 1 -27.83 6.98 28.31
C LEU A 1 -26.56 6.55 29.04
N LYS A 2 -26.62 5.53 29.91
CA LYS A 2 -25.40 4.90 30.44
C LYS A 2 -24.96 3.86 29.42
N LEU A 3 -23.95 4.19 28.63
CA LEU A 3 -23.35 3.23 27.71
C LEU A 3 -22.50 2.23 28.52
N PRO A 4 -22.49 0.94 28.15
CA PRO A 4 -21.60 -0.03 28.75
C PRO A 4 -20.13 0.34 28.49
N GLU A 5 -19.24 -0.14 29.36
CA GLU A 5 -17.80 0.07 29.22
C GLU A 5 -17.25 -0.66 28.00
N LEU A 6 -16.31 -0.02 27.30
CA LEU A 6 -15.60 -0.62 26.19
C LEU A 6 -14.49 -1.53 26.74
N SER A 7 -14.52 -2.80 26.37
CA SER A 7 -13.46 -3.76 26.67
C SER A 7 -12.55 -3.96 25.47
N GLU A 8 -11.24 -3.79 25.65
CA GLU A 8 -10.23 -3.97 24.60
C GLU A 8 -9.31 -5.14 24.92
N PHE A 9 -9.04 -5.98 23.91
CA PHE A 9 -8.18 -7.15 24.06
C PHE A 9 -7.20 -7.24 22.88
N VAL A 10 -5.92 -7.48 23.19
CA VAL A 10 -4.88 -7.71 22.17
C VAL A 10 -4.62 -9.21 22.06
N HIS A 11 -5.10 -9.82 20.99
CA HIS A 11 -4.81 -11.21 20.68
C HIS A 11 -3.48 -11.31 19.91
N ARG A 12 -2.45 -11.88 20.54
CA ARG A 12 -1.13 -12.10 19.93
C ARG A 12 -1.14 -13.42 19.18
N ILE A 13 -0.71 -13.39 17.93
CA ILE A 13 -0.73 -14.52 17.01
C ILE A 13 0.71 -14.73 16.51
N ASP A 14 1.21 -15.96 16.62
CA ASP A 14 2.53 -16.33 16.13
C ASP A 14 2.45 -16.81 14.68
N PHE A 15 3.35 -16.36 13.83
CA PHE A 15 3.38 -16.79 12.43
C PHE A 15 3.55 -18.30 12.27
N ALA A 16 2.85 -18.86 11.28
CA ALA A 16 3.19 -20.15 10.71
C ALA A 16 4.62 -20.13 10.13
N ASP A 17 5.29 -21.28 10.10
CA ASP A 17 6.72 -21.37 9.73
C ASP A 17 7.04 -20.72 8.38
N LYS A 18 6.19 -20.94 7.37
CA LYS A 18 6.36 -20.37 6.02
C LYS A 18 6.19 -18.83 6.00
N GLU A 19 5.30 -18.28 6.82
CA GLU A 19 5.12 -16.83 6.93
C GLU A 19 6.29 -16.20 7.66
N LYS A 20 6.74 -16.86 8.73
CA LYS A 20 7.90 -16.44 9.52
C LYS A 20 9.16 -16.38 8.68
N GLU A 21 9.40 -17.37 7.83
CA GLU A 21 10.53 -17.40 6.91
C GLU A 21 10.53 -16.16 5.98
N ARG A 22 9.39 -15.89 5.34
CA ARG A 22 9.23 -14.71 4.45
C ARG A 22 9.39 -13.39 5.20
N TYR A 23 8.78 -13.28 6.37
CA TYR A 23 8.90 -12.09 7.21
C TYR A 23 10.36 -11.84 7.60
N MET A 24 11.08 -12.89 8.01
CA MET A 24 12.48 -12.78 8.43
C MET A 24 13.40 -12.37 7.27
N ALA A 25 13.14 -12.86 6.05
CA ALA A 25 13.89 -12.42 4.87
C ALA A 25 13.78 -10.91 4.65
N LEU A 26 12.55 -10.37 4.62
CA LEU A 26 12.31 -8.92 4.51
C LEU A 26 12.88 -8.14 5.71
N PHE A 27 12.83 -8.73 6.90
CA PHE A 27 13.33 -8.07 8.11
C PHE A 27 14.85 -7.92 8.08
N GLN A 28 15.57 -8.95 7.64
CA GLN A 28 17.03 -8.88 7.45
C GLN A 28 17.40 -7.85 6.38
N GLU A 29 16.64 -7.79 5.28
CA GLU A 29 16.81 -6.77 4.25
C GLU A 29 16.62 -5.35 4.82
N ALA A 30 15.55 -5.12 5.60
CA ALA A 30 15.30 -3.84 6.27
C ALA A 30 16.46 -3.43 7.18
N GLN A 31 17.02 -4.38 7.95
CA GLN A 31 18.18 -4.13 8.82
C GLN A 31 19.43 -3.72 8.02
N GLY A 32 19.67 -4.39 6.90
CA GLY A 32 20.75 -4.05 5.97
C GLY A 32 20.57 -2.64 5.39
N THR A 33 19.38 -2.35 4.87
CA THR A 33 19.03 -1.04 4.30
C THR A 33 19.12 0.09 5.32
N LEU A 34 18.64 -0.12 6.55
CA LEU A 34 18.76 0.85 7.64
C LEU A 34 20.23 1.14 7.99
N SER A 35 21.08 0.12 7.98
CA SER A 35 22.52 0.28 8.22
C SER A 35 23.21 1.07 7.10
N SER A 36 22.74 0.92 5.86
CA SER A 36 23.18 1.72 4.70
C SER A 36 22.71 3.17 4.81
N TYR A 37 21.43 3.39 5.14
CA TYR A 37 20.83 4.72 5.30
C TYR A 37 21.62 5.62 6.26
N ARG A 38 22.07 5.06 7.39
CA ARG A 38 22.88 5.78 8.40
C ARG A 38 24.24 6.28 7.89
N LYS A 39 24.71 5.79 6.74
CA LYS A 39 26.03 6.08 6.16
C LYS A 39 25.98 7.00 4.94
N VAL A 40 24.77 7.37 4.48
CA VAL A 40 24.58 8.17 3.27
C VAL A 40 23.93 9.50 3.61
N GLU A 41 24.24 10.53 2.83
CA GLU A 41 23.67 11.88 2.98
C GLU A 41 23.09 12.39 1.64
N GLY A 42 22.34 13.49 1.71
CA GLY A 42 21.75 14.14 0.55
C GLY A 42 20.75 13.26 -0.19
N GLN A 43 20.75 13.33 -1.52
CA GLN A 43 19.80 12.62 -2.38
C GLN A 43 19.81 11.09 -2.18
N LYS A 44 20.99 10.52 -1.93
CA LYS A 44 21.15 9.08 -1.68
C LYS A 44 20.49 8.63 -0.36
N ALA A 45 20.45 9.52 0.64
CA ALA A 45 19.75 9.24 1.89
C ALA A 45 18.23 9.18 1.67
N VAL A 46 17.68 10.10 0.88
CA VAL A 46 16.25 10.13 0.54
C VAL A 46 15.83 8.85 -0.20
N GLU A 47 16.62 8.43 -1.20
CA GLU A 47 16.37 7.18 -1.94
C GLU A 47 16.42 5.94 -1.04
N THR A 48 17.42 5.88 -0.15
CA THR A 48 17.57 4.74 0.78
C THR A 48 16.45 4.71 1.82
N TYR A 49 16.01 5.87 2.29
CA TYR A 49 14.88 5.99 3.22
C TYR A 49 13.57 5.53 2.58
N ARG A 50 13.31 5.95 1.34
CA ARG A 50 12.14 5.51 0.57
C ARG A 50 12.12 4.00 0.39
N TYR A 51 13.28 3.41 0.10
CA TYR A 51 13.40 1.95 0.01
C TYR A 51 13.13 1.27 1.37
N LEU A 52 13.63 1.84 2.47
CA LEU A 52 13.33 1.31 3.80
C LEU A 52 11.83 1.35 4.13
N LEU A 53 11.13 2.44 3.78
CA LEU A 53 9.69 2.55 3.96
C LEU A 53 8.91 1.49 3.16
N GLU A 54 9.37 1.20 1.94
CA GLU A 54 8.82 0.13 1.11
C GLU A 54 8.96 -1.24 1.79
N ILE A 55 10.16 -1.59 2.29
CA ILE A 55 10.38 -2.86 2.99
C ILE A 55 9.52 -2.92 4.27
N LEU A 56 9.40 -1.82 5.03
CA LEU A 56 8.54 -1.74 6.21
C LEU A 56 7.07 -1.94 5.86
N LEU A 57 6.61 -1.41 4.74
CA LEU A 57 5.26 -1.64 4.24
C LEU A 57 5.03 -3.12 3.91
N ARG A 58 6.00 -3.78 3.26
CA ARG A 58 5.93 -5.23 2.97
C ARG A 58 5.92 -6.06 4.23
N LEU A 59 6.74 -5.73 5.23
CA LEU A 59 6.70 -6.38 6.54
C LEU A 59 5.30 -6.30 7.16
N ARG A 60 4.64 -5.13 7.10
CA ARG A 60 3.25 -4.97 7.57
C ARG A 60 2.25 -5.78 6.76
N GLN A 61 2.45 -5.91 5.45
CA GLN A 61 1.58 -6.71 4.58
C GLN A 61 1.70 -8.21 4.86
N VAL A 62 2.92 -8.74 5.02
CA VAL A 62 3.15 -10.15 5.42
C VAL A 62 2.45 -10.48 6.73
N CYS A 63 2.41 -9.54 7.69
CA CYS A 63 1.66 -9.73 8.94
C CYS A 63 0.15 -9.97 8.74
N ASN A 64 -0.42 -9.56 7.62
CA ASN A 64 -1.82 -9.79 7.28
C ASN A 64 -1.97 -11.03 6.40
N HIS A 65 -1.29 -11.04 5.25
CA HIS A 65 -1.31 -12.16 4.33
C HIS A 65 -0.09 -12.11 3.40
N TRP A 66 0.61 -13.24 3.24
CA TRP A 66 1.90 -13.29 2.54
C TRP A 66 1.82 -12.93 1.05
N GLN A 67 0.69 -13.21 0.39
CA GLN A 67 0.48 -12.88 -1.03
C GLN A 67 0.23 -11.39 -1.30
N MET A 68 0.02 -10.58 -0.25
CA MET A 68 -0.09 -9.14 -0.43
C MET A 68 1.23 -8.50 -0.85
N CYS A 69 2.35 -9.20 -0.64
CA CYS A 69 3.64 -8.84 -1.18
C CYS A 69 3.78 -9.48 -2.58
N SER A 70 3.47 -8.73 -3.63
CA SER A 70 3.77 -9.20 -4.98
C SER A 70 5.27 -9.09 -5.27
N GLU A 71 5.82 -10.08 -5.98
CA GLU A 71 7.25 -10.18 -6.36
C GLU A 71 7.76 -9.01 -7.23
N ARG A 72 6.87 -8.10 -7.63
CA ARG A 72 7.14 -7.11 -8.68
C ARG A 72 7.99 -5.93 -8.21
N VAL A 73 8.06 -5.67 -6.90
CA VAL A 73 8.70 -4.44 -6.40
C VAL A 73 10.22 -4.55 -6.34
N THR A 74 10.78 -5.72 -6.04
CA THR A 74 12.24 -5.97 -6.08
C THR A 74 12.82 -5.75 -7.48
N ASN A 75 12.15 -6.24 -8.53
CA ASN A 75 12.58 -6.06 -9.92
C ASN A 75 12.52 -4.59 -10.39
N LEU A 76 11.51 -3.84 -9.94
CA LEU A 76 11.36 -2.44 -10.29
C LEU A 76 12.40 -1.55 -9.60
N MET A 77 12.76 -1.87 -8.36
CA MET A 77 13.76 -1.12 -7.60
C MET A 77 15.17 -1.27 -8.20
N GLU A 78 15.50 -2.44 -8.75
CA GLU A 78 16.72 -2.63 -9.55
C GLU A 78 16.74 -1.76 -10.82
N GLN A 79 15.59 -1.59 -11.48
CA GLN A 79 15.48 -0.76 -12.69
C GLN A 79 15.57 0.74 -12.38
N ILE A 80 14.94 1.20 -11.30
CA ILE A 80 14.98 2.62 -10.87
C ILE A 80 16.41 3.04 -10.49
N GLN A 81 17.16 2.17 -9.82
CA GLN A 81 18.58 2.42 -9.50
C GLN A 81 19.46 2.51 -10.77
N LYS A 82 19.08 1.83 -11.86
CA LYS A 82 19.88 1.76 -13.09
C LYS A 82 19.58 2.90 -14.08
N GLN A 83 18.33 3.38 -14.20
CA GLN A 83 17.93 4.20 -15.35
C GLN A 83 17.63 5.70 -15.11
N LYS A 84 17.59 6.22 -13.88
CA LYS A 84 17.23 7.64 -13.53
C LYS A 84 15.85 8.14 -14.00
N VAL A 85 15.34 7.66 -15.13
CA VAL A 85 14.05 7.91 -15.75
C VAL A 85 13.60 6.58 -16.36
N VAL A 86 12.42 6.09 -16.00
CA VAL A 86 11.88 4.85 -16.59
C VAL A 86 11.01 5.16 -17.81
N GLU A 87 11.03 4.27 -18.81
CA GLU A 87 10.12 4.35 -19.94
C GLU A 87 8.69 3.99 -19.51
N LEU A 88 7.68 4.70 -20.03
CA LEU A 88 6.28 4.53 -19.65
C LEU A 88 5.62 3.33 -20.34
N THR A 89 6.13 2.12 -20.08
CA THR A 89 5.44 0.88 -20.44
C THR A 89 4.28 0.61 -19.48
N PRO A 90 3.27 -0.21 -19.86
CA PRO A 90 2.16 -0.56 -18.95
C PRO A 90 2.64 -1.14 -17.60
N GLU A 91 3.72 -1.91 -17.63
CA GLU A 91 4.33 -2.51 -16.45
C GLU A 91 4.90 -1.44 -15.51
N ASN A 92 5.73 -0.53 -16.06
CA ASN A 92 6.37 0.55 -15.32
C ASN A 92 5.36 1.57 -14.81
N LEU A 93 4.29 1.84 -15.56
CA LEU A 93 3.21 2.73 -15.15
C LEU A 93 2.52 2.22 -13.89
N LYS A 94 2.10 0.94 -13.87
CA LYS A 94 1.48 0.33 -12.69
C LYS A 94 2.45 0.36 -11.49
N ALA A 95 3.74 0.26 -11.76
CA ALA A 95 4.77 0.24 -10.73
C ALA A 95 5.04 1.64 -10.12
N LEU A 96 5.00 2.69 -10.94
CA LEU A 96 4.99 4.09 -10.50
C LEU A 96 3.73 4.42 -9.70
N GLN A 97 2.57 3.90 -10.11
CA GLN A 97 1.32 4.02 -9.36
C GLN A 97 1.39 3.36 -7.98
N ASP A 98 2.00 2.18 -7.89
CA ASP A 98 2.25 1.51 -6.61
C ASP A 98 3.14 2.37 -5.71
N MET A 99 4.23 2.95 -6.23
CA MET A 99 5.13 3.85 -5.47
C MET A 99 4.46 5.14 -5.01
N LEU A 100 3.62 5.75 -5.87
CA LEU A 100 2.84 6.91 -5.51
C LEU A 100 1.88 6.60 -4.35
N SER A 101 1.26 5.42 -4.39
CA SER A 101 0.37 4.96 -3.31
C SER A 101 1.09 4.81 -1.97
N LEU A 102 2.36 4.38 -1.98
CA LEU A 102 3.19 4.33 -0.78
C LEU A 102 3.42 5.72 -0.20
N SER A 103 3.78 6.67 -1.08
CA SER A 103 4.10 8.06 -0.70
C SER A 103 2.89 8.75 -0.07
N ILE A 104 1.69 8.45 -0.58
CA ILE A 104 0.41 8.90 0.00
C ILE A 104 0.16 8.27 1.37
N GLN A 105 0.36 6.96 1.50
CA GLN A 105 0.15 6.24 2.77
C GLN A 105 1.14 6.65 3.86
N SER A 106 2.36 7.02 3.49
CA SER A 106 3.37 7.56 4.40
C SER A 106 3.21 9.05 4.68
N GLN A 107 2.18 9.70 4.14
CA GLN A 107 1.92 11.14 4.31
C GLN A 107 3.16 11.98 3.96
N GLU A 108 3.78 11.69 2.81
CA GLU A 108 4.88 12.52 2.33
C GLU A 108 4.40 13.94 1.98
N GLU A 109 5.31 14.91 2.11
CA GLU A 109 5.09 16.30 1.75
C GLU A 109 5.55 16.57 0.31
N CYS A 110 4.95 17.56 -0.33
CA CYS A 110 5.36 18.02 -1.65
C CYS A 110 6.69 18.77 -1.57
N ALA A 111 7.72 18.30 -2.28
CA ALA A 111 9.04 18.95 -2.30
C ALA A 111 9.09 20.35 -2.97
N ILE A 112 7.98 20.86 -3.51
CA ILE A 112 7.89 22.20 -4.11
C ILE A 112 7.29 23.21 -3.14
N CYS A 113 6.15 22.89 -2.51
CA CYS A 113 5.46 23.79 -1.59
C CYS A 113 5.72 23.49 -0.11
N LEU A 114 6.28 22.32 0.21
CA LEU A 114 6.55 21.85 1.56
C LEU A 114 5.28 21.66 2.42
N ASP A 115 4.14 21.44 1.76
CA ASP A 115 2.86 21.07 2.38
C ASP A 115 2.47 19.64 1.99
N ASP A 116 1.38 19.13 2.56
CA ASP A 116 0.76 17.86 2.17
C ASP A 116 0.59 17.70 0.65
N LEU A 117 0.75 16.47 0.17
CA LEU A 117 0.56 16.13 -1.25
C LEU A 117 -0.91 16.36 -1.70
N HIS A 118 -1.16 17.50 -2.34
CA HIS A 118 -2.43 17.87 -2.97
C HIS A 118 -2.52 17.33 -4.40
N THR A 119 -3.51 16.49 -4.68
CA THR A 119 -3.63 15.78 -5.97
C THR A 119 -2.30 15.12 -6.37
N PRO A 120 -1.85 14.12 -5.59
CA PRO A 120 -0.52 13.53 -5.70
C PRO A 120 -0.25 12.96 -7.10
N VAL A 121 0.93 13.25 -7.65
CA VAL A 121 1.42 12.69 -8.91
C VAL A 121 2.88 12.27 -8.77
N ILE A 122 3.28 11.27 -9.55
CA ILE A 122 4.67 10.80 -9.64
C ILE A 122 5.19 11.02 -11.06
N THR A 123 6.45 11.45 -11.15
CA THR A 123 7.16 11.64 -12.42
C THR A 123 7.82 10.34 -12.89
N PRO A 124 8.23 10.21 -14.16
CA PRO A 124 8.96 9.03 -14.65
C PRO A 124 10.35 8.84 -14.00
N CYS A 125 10.86 9.87 -13.33
CA CYS A 125 12.05 9.79 -12.47
C CYS A 125 11.73 9.43 -11.01
N ALA A 126 10.53 8.94 -10.74
CA ALA A 126 10.02 8.47 -9.45
C ALA A 126 10.01 9.50 -8.31
N HIS A 127 9.96 10.80 -8.62
CA HIS A 127 9.74 11.86 -7.63
C HIS A 127 8.27 12.28 -7.58
N VAL A 128 7.77 12.52 -6.37
CA VAL A 128 6.37 12.76 -6.06
C VAL A 128 6.14 14.24 -5.72
N PHE A 129 5.05 14.81 -6.23
CA PHE A 129 4.67 16.20 -6.03
C PHE A 129 3.15 16.35 -6.01
N GLY A 130 2.66 17.49 -5.52
CA GLY A 130 1.29 17.90 -5.81
C GLY A 130 1.17 18.32 -7.29
N ARG A 131 0.06 17.98 -7.95
CA ARG A 131 -0.11 18.17 -9.40
C ARG A 131 0.13 19.62 -9.81
N GLU A 132 -0.60 20.54 -9.20
CA GLU A 132 -0.53 21.97 -9.56
C GLU A 132 0.89 22.54 -9.37
N CYS A 133 1.63 22.04 -8.38
CA CYS A 133 3.00 22.46 -8.13
C CYS A 133 3.95 22.03 -9.26
N ILE A 134 3.91 20.75 -9.65
CA ILE A 134 4.83 20.25 -10.67
C ILE A 134 4.47 20.75 -12.08
N GLU A 135 3.20 20.97 -12.38
CA GLU A 135 2.76 21.54 -13.67
C GLU A 135 3.37 22.93 -13.91
N ARG A 136 3.39 23.81 -12.90
CA ARG A 136 4.04 25.14 -12.99
C ARG A 136 5.55 25.03 -13.28
N VAL A 137 6.22 24.02 -12.73
CA VAL A 137 7.65 23.78 -13.00
C VAL A 137 7.86 23.25 -14.41
N ILE A 138 6.97 22.38 -14.90
CA ILE A 138 7.04 21.87 -16.27
C ILE A 138 6.85 23.01 -17.28
N GLU A 139 5.91 23.93 -17.05
CA GLU A 139 5.67 25.08 -17.92
C GLU A 139 6.89 26.00 -18.06
N THR A 140 7.64 26.18 -16.97
CA THR A 140 8.76 27.14 -16.91
C THR A 140 10.11 26.50 -17.23
N GLN A 141 10.41 25.35 -16.64
CA GLN A 141 11.74 24.74 -16.64
C GLN A 141 11.82 23.40 -17.37
N LYS A 142 10.70 22.68 -17.50
CA LYS A 142 10.65 21.32 -18.11
C LYS A 142 11.64 20.33 -17.47
N LYS A 143 11.91 20.49 -16.18
CA LYS A 143 12.86 19.67 -15.41
C LYS A 143 12.31 19.32 -14.04
N CYS A 144 12.59 18.13 -13.56
CA CYS A 144 12.23 17.70 -12.21
C CYS A 144 13.00 18.53 -11.16
N PRO A 145 12.34 19.13 -10.15
CA PRO A 145 13.00 19.89 -9.08
C PRO A 145 14.03 19.10 -8.28
N MET A 146 13.81 17.80 -8.12
CA MET A 146 14.61 16.94 -7.24
C MET A 146 15.89 16.42 -7.90
N CYS A 147 15.82 16.05 -9.18
CA CYS A 147 16.94 15.39 -9.88
C CYS A 147 17.32 16.02 -11.22
N ARG A 148 16.61 17.06 -11.66
CA ARG A 148 16.82 17.78 -12.93
C ARG A 148 16.62 16.95 -14.20
N ALA A 149 16.02 15.76 -14.09
CA ALA A 149 15.58 14.97 -15.25
C ALA A 149 14.60 15.77 -16.12
N GLU A 150 14.69 15.62 -17.44
CA GLU A 150 13.78 16.32 -18.37
C GLU A 150 12.34 15.79 -18.25
N LEU A 151 11.40 16.72 -18.21
CA LEU A 151 9.96 16.46 -18.20
C LEU A 151 9.37 17.15 -19.43
N LYS A 152 8.96 16.37 -20.44
CA LYS A 152 8.53 16.90 -21.74
C LYS A 152 7.33 17.85 -21.61
N ASP A 153 6.27 17.35 -20.98
CA ASP A 153 5.01 18.03 -20.74
C ASP A 153 4.21 17.27 -19.67
N ASN A 154 3.01 17.74 -19.33
CA ASN A 154 2.19 17.17 -18.26
C ASN A 154 1.71 15.73 -18.53
N SER A 155 1.80 15.22 -19.77
CA SER A 155 1.43 13.83 -20.11
C SER A 155 2.32 12.78 -19.46
N VAL A 156 3.53 13.19 -19.01
CA VAL A 156 4.45 12.28 -18.32
C VAL A 156 4.10 12.09 -16.85
N LEU A 157 3.14 12.84 -16.31
CA LEU A 157 2.73 12.75 -14.91
C LEU A 157 1.80 11.55 -14.71
N ILE A 158 2.21 10.64 -13.84
CA ILE A 158 1.44 9.45 -13.49
C ILE A 158 0.61 9.78 -12.25
N GLN A 159 -0.68 9.51 -12.34
CA GLN A 159 -1.65 9.66 -11.26
C GLN A 159 -1.83 8.32 -10.56
N PRO A 160 -2.38 8.27 -9.33
CA PRO A 160 -2.69 7.01 -8.67
C PRO A 160 -3.55 6.13 -9.58
N ALA A 161 -3.41 4.80 -9.48
CA ALA A 161 -4.17 3.86 -10.32
C ALA A 161 -5.69 4.02 -10.18
N ASN A 162 -6.15 4.62 -9.09
CA ASN A 162 -7.56 4.78 -8.78
C ASN A 162 -7.86 6.25 -8.44
N ASP A 163 -8.72 6.90 -9.22
CA ASP A 163 -9.90 7.50 -8.56
C ASP A 163 -10.66 6.29 -7.99
N PHE A 164 -10.90 6.28 -6.68
CA PHE A 164 -11.57 5.22 -5.93
C PHE A 164 -12.59 4.38 -6.74
N GLY A 165 -12.14 3.26 -7.32
CA GLY A 165 -13.00 2.35 -8.06
C GLY A 165 -12.37 1.83 -9.34
N ASP A 166 -11.60 0.76 -9.24
CA ASP A 166 -11.55 -0.22 -10.32
C ASP A 166 -11.34 -1.62 -9.74
N GLU A 167 -12.34 -2.49 -9.96
CA GLU A 167 -12.38 -3.89 -9.54
C GLU A 167 -11.52 -4.76 -10.47
N ALA A 168 -10.25 -4.41 -10.65
CA ALA A 168 -9.30 -5.36 -11.23
C ALA A 168 -8.98 -6.41 -10.17
N LYS A 169 -9.71 -7.53 -10.17
CA LYS A 169 -9.30 -8.73 -9.42
C LYS A 169 -7.86 -9.05 -9.80
N ASP A 170 -6.97 -8.94 -8.83
CA ASP A 170 -5.57 -9.31 -8.98
C ASP A 170 -5.51 -10.83 -9.13
N GLU A 171 -5.49 -11.34 -10.36
CA GLU A 171 -5.47 -12.77 -10.69
C GLU A 171 -4.25 -13.51 -10.09
N SER A 172 -3.29 -12.78 -9.51
CA SER A 172 -2.10 -13.33 -8.84
C SER A 172 -2.30 -13.74 -7.38
N ILE A 173 -3.44 -13.39 -6.76
CA ILE A 173 -3.74 -13.76 -5.37
C ILE A 173 -4.48 -15.09 -5.39
N ASP A 174 -3.80 -16.15 -4.95
CA ASP A 174 -4.47 -17.40 -4.64
C ASP A 174 -5.27 -17.21 -3.35
N PHE A 175 -6.55 -16.88 -3.53
CA PHE A 175 -7.52 -16.73 -2.45
C PHE A 175 -7.72 -18.03 -1.63
N ASP A 176 -7.23 -19.20 -2.05
CA ASP A 176 -7.20 -20.43 -1.24
C ASP A 176 -6.05 -20.45 -0.24
N ALA A 177 -5.03 -19.61 -0.43
CA ALA A 177 -3.97 -19.47 0.54
C ALA A 177 -4.51 -18.89 1.86
N SER A 178 -4.12 -19.54 2.94
CA SER A 178 -4.42 -19.12 4.30
C SER A 178 -3.30 -18.22 4.83
N SER A 179 -3.65 -17.38 5.81
CA SER A 179 -2.66 -16.77 6.70
C SER A 179 -3.02 -16.95 8.16
N THR A 180 -2.02 -16.86 9.05
CA THR A 180 -2.28 -17.09 10.49
C THR A 180 -3.29 -16.08 11.05
N LYS A 181 -3.23 -14.81 10.60
CA LYS A 181 -4.19 -13.78 11.01
C LYS A 181 -5.59 -14.05 10.45
N LEU A 182 -5.69 -14.59 9.24
CA LEU A 182 -6.96 -14.96 8.63
C LEU A 182 -7.61 -16.13 9.38
N GLU A 183 -6.87 -17.19 9.72
CA GLU A 183 -7.44 -18.31 10.49
C GLU A 183 -7.89 -17.87 11.88
N ALA A 184 -7.08 -17.09 12.60
CA ALA A 184 -7.46 -16.58 13.92
C ALA A 184 -8.72 -15.69 13.85
N LEU A 185 -8.85 -14.86 12.81
CA LEU A 185 -10.08 -14.08 12.58
C LEU A 185 -11.29 -15.00 12.40
N ILE A 186 -11.18 -16.04 11.57
CA ILE A 186 -12.28 -16.99 11.33
C ILE A 186 -12.65 -17.75 12.61
N ASP A 187 -11.68 -18.16 13.42
CA ASP A 187 -11.94 -18.83 14.69
C ASP A 187 -12.71 -17.92 15.67
N ILE A 188 -12.32 -16.64 15.76
CA ILE A 188 -13.04 -15.64 16.57
C ILE A 188 -14.48 -15.49 16.05
N LEU A 189 -14.67 -15.39 14.73
CA LEU A 189 -16.00 -15.23 14.14
C LEU A 189 -16.87 -16.47 14.36
N LYS A 190 -16.30 -17.68 14.24
CA LYS A 190 -16.98 -18.95 14.55
C LYS A 190 -17.42 -19.01 16.01
N ALA A 191 -16.55 -18.62 16.95
CA ALA A 191 -16.88 -18.57 18.37
C ALA A 191 -17.99 -17.55 18.70
N SER A 192 -18.05 -16.44 17.94
CA SER A 192 -19.11 -15.43 18.10
C SER A 192 -20.46 -15.82 17.47
N LYS A 193 -20.48 -16.85 16.61
CA LYS A 193 -21.68 -17.27 15.87
C LYS A 193 -22.75 -17.81 16.82
N GLY A 194 -23.98 -17.32 16.68
CA GLY A 194 -25.12 -17.76 17.50
C GLY A 194 -25.30 -17.00 18.83
N THR A 195 -24.41 -16.06 19.15
CA THR A 195 -24.55 -15.18 20.34
C THR A 195 -25.55 -14.02 20.14
N GLY A 196 -26.02 -13.79 18.91
CA GLY A 196 -26.85 -12.65 18.54
C GLY A 196 -26.08 -11.34 18.33
N ASN A 197 -24.77 -11.35 18.54
CA ASN A 197 -23.91 -10.19 18.34
C ASN A 197 -23.58 -9.96 16.86
N LYS A 198 -23.42 -8.68 16.48
CA LYS A 198 -22.84 -8.27 15.20
C LYS A 198 -21.35 -7.96 15.40
N THR A 199 -20.53 -8.34 14.44
CA THR A 199 -19.07 -8.12 14.46
C THR A 199 -18.67 -7.20 13.33
N VAL A 200 -17.78 -6.24 13.61
CA VAL A 200 -17.20 -5.34 12.60
C VAL A 200 -15.72 -5.65 12.48
N VAL A 201 -15.24 -5.87 11.26
CA VAL A 201 -13.83 -6.13 10.95
C VAL A 201 -13.26 -4.93 10.23
N PHE A 202 -12.19 -4.35 10.77
CA PHE A 202 -11.48 -3.22 10.16
C PHE A 202 -10.12 -3.67 9.62
N SER A 203 -9.71 -3.08 8.51
CA SER A 203 -8.38 -3.24 7.93
C SER A 203 -7.97 -1.95 7.23
N GLN A 204 -6.70 -1.56 7.36
CA GLN A 204 -6.11 -0.47 6.56
C GLN A 204 -5.87 -0.90 5.10
N TRP A 205 -5.94 -2.20 4.81
CA TRP A 205 -5.68 -2.76 3.49
C TRP A 205 -6.97 -3.32 2.89
N THR A 206 -7.47 -2.68 1.83
CA THR A 206 -8.63 -3.15 1.05
C THR A 206 -8.38 -4.53 0.45
N LYS A 207 -7.17 -4.79 -0.07
CA LYS A 207 -6.76 -6.13 -0.55
C LYS A 207 -6.88 -7.21 0.51
N PHE A 208 -6.62 -6.89 1.78
CA PHE A 208 -6.83 -7.86 2.85
C PHE A 208 -8.31 -8.12 3.10
N LEU A 209 -9.17 -7.10 2.95
CA LEU A 209 -10.62 -7.29 3.00
C LEU A 209 -11.13 -8.16 1.85
N ASP A 210 -10.55 -8.06 0.64
CA ASP A 210 -10.88 -8.96 -0.48
C ASP A 210 -10.61 -10.43 -0.09
N ILE A 211 -9.46 -10.70 0.54
CA ILE A 211 -9.07 -12.04 1.04
C ILE A 211 -10.02 -12.51 2.14
N VAL A 212 -10.34 -11.63 3.10
CA VAL A 212 -11.27 -11.96 4.19
C VAL A 212 -12.66 -12.28 3.62
N GLN A 213 -13.17 -11.51 2.67
CA GLN A 213 -14.46 -11.76 2.02
C GLN A 213 -14.51 -13.14 1.37
N ALA A 214 -13.49 -13.48 0.57
CA ALA A 214 -13.41 -14.79 -0.06
C ALA A 214 -13.46 -15.93 0.99
N ARG A 215 -12.80 -15.75 2.14
CA ARG A 215 -12.86 -16.73 3.22
C ARG A 215 -14.20 -16.76 3.93
N LEU A 216 -14.85 -15.61 4.15
CA LEU A 216 -16.19 -15.53 4.73
C LEU A 216 -17.24 -16.23 3.86
N ASP A 217 -17.16 -16.08 2.54
CA ASP A 217 -18.06 -16.73 1.58
C ASP A 217 -17.95 -18.26 1.68
N ARG A 218 -16.73 -18.81 1.72
CA ARG A 218 -16.49 -20.26 1.87
C ARG A 218 -17.02 -20.81 3.19
N GLU A 219 -16.86 -20.06 4.27
CA GLU A 219 -17.31 -20.45 5.62
C GLU A 219 -18.82 -20.15 5.84
N GLY A 220 -19.50 -19.60 4.82
CA GLY A 220 -20.93 -19.33 4.81
C GLY A 220 -21.35 -18.20 5.76
N PHE A 221 -20.48 -17.21 5.99
CA PHE A 221 -20.83 -16.01 6.75
C PHE A 221 -21.55 -15.00 5.87
N LYS A 222 -22.64 -14.42 6.41
CA LYS A 222 -23.27 -13.23 5.81
C LYS A 222 -22.53 -11.99 6.29
N TYR A 223 -22.17 -11.10 5.37
CA TYR A 223 -21.51 -9.85 5.70
C TYR A 223 -22.00 -8.72 4.79
N CYS A 224 -21.73 -7.48 5.18
CA CYS A 224 -21.67 -6.33 4.29
C CYS A 224 -20.25 -5.76 4.32
N ARG A 225 -19.83 -5.13 3.23
CA ARG A 225 -18.53 -4.46 3.13
C ARG A 225 -18.77 -2.97 3.00
N LEU A 226 -17.96 -2.19 3.72
CA LEU A 226 -17.90 -0.74 3.64
C LEU A 226 -16.43 -0.36 3.49
N ASP A 227 -16.07 0.22 2.34
CA ASP A 227 -14.74 0.77 2.13
C ASP A 227 -14.77 2.09 1.35
N GLY A 228 -13.60 2.71 1.19
CA GLY A 228 -13.44 4.00 0.51
C GLY A 228 -13.70 3.95 -0.99
N THR A 229 -13.80 2.76 -1.60
CA THR A 229 -14.10 2.59 -3.03
C THR A 229 -15.59 2.58 -3.33
N MET A 230 -16.44 2.48 -2.31
CA MET A 230 -17.89 2.54 -2.49
C MET A 230 -18.38 3.98 -2.68
N SER A 231 -19.17 4.19 -3.72
CA SER A 231 -19.94 5.43 -3.90
C SER A 231 -20.86 5.68 -2.71
N ALA A 232 -21.16 6.96 -2.41
CA ALA A 232 -22.03 7.34 -1.30
C ALA A 232 -23.39 6.60 -1.32
N ARG A 233 -23.94 6.37 -2.51
CA ARG A 233 -25.20 5.64 -2.69
C ARG A 233 -25.11 4.16 -2.36
N LEU A 234 -24.00 3.49 -2.72
CA LEU A 234 -23.76 2.09 -2.36
C LEU A 234 -23.48 1.93 -0.86
N ARG A 235 -22.85 2.94 -0.25
CA ARG A 235 -22.59 3.00 1.19
C ARG A 235 -23.88 3.06 2.00
N ASP A 236 -24.83 3.90 1.59
CA ASP A 236 -26.13 4.02 2.25
C ASP A 236 -27.00 2.76 2.10
N GLN A 237 -26.83 1.98 1.04
CA GLN A 237 -27.56 0.72 0.82
C GLN A 237 -26.98 -0.48 1.58
N ALA A 238 -25.73 -0.39 2.03
CA ALA A 238 -25.03 -1.46 2.74
C ALA A 238 -25.19 -1.39 4.28
N LEU A 239 -25.75 -0.30 4.79
CA LEU A 239 -26.09 -0.05 6.21
C LEU A 239 -27.52 -0.51 6.52
#